data_AF-A0AAE9L144-F1
#
_entry.id   AF-A0AAE9L144-F1
#
_cell.length_a   1.000
_cell.length_b   1.000
_cell.length_c   1.000
_cell.angle_alpha   90.00
_cell.angle_beta   90.00
_cell.angle_gamma   90.00
#
_symmetry.space_group_name_H-M   'P 1'
#
loop_
_entity.id
_entity.type
_entity.pdbx_description
1 polymer ?
#
loop_
_entity_poly.entity_id
_entity_poly.type
_entity_poly.pdbx_seq_one_letter_code
_entity_poly.pdbx_strand_id
1 'polypeptide(L)'
;MKQDLDTATAWPKPHFADIEGAPDTLPPHDATEGVWQNTIAAADHALEEANRIQRGVQQHLKLMQEVRALRDELHKAHAEVDRYRGMHARVVVGMRQLEEDNNAEIARLRADNEILQVRHRVYKLLAEHYALAALRIDPPRFAEHRDRVLEHVLFQRRKGVPVTQMAASDVAFLLM
;
A
#
# COMPACT_ATOMS: atom_id res chain seq x y z
N MET A 1 -16.45 25.59 -26.40
CA MET A 1 -15.54 26.54 -25.71
C MET A 1 -14.22 26.54 -26.47
N LYS A 2 -14.08 27.47 -27.42
CA LYS A 2 -12.84 27.70 -28.18
C LYS A 2 -12.11 28.81 -27.43
N GLN A 3 -10.94 28.52 -26.88
CA GLN A 3 -10.07 29.52 -26.27
C GLN A 3 -9.12 30.05 -27.35
N ASP A 4 -9.12 31.37 -27.47
CA ASP A 4 -8.32 32.18 -28.38
C ASP A 4 -6.81 31.94 -28.14
N LEU A 5 -6.13 31.47 -29.19
CA LEU A 5 -4.70 31.17 -29.22
C LEU A 5 -4.05 31.96 -30.35
N ASP A 6 -4.24 33.28 -30.39
CA ASP A 6 -3.71 34.12 -31.48
C ASP A 6 -3.20 35.51 -31.04
N THR A 7 -2.80 35.68 -29.77
CA THR A 7 -2.27 36.97 -29.27
C THR A 7 -0.79 37.00 -28.91
N ALA A 8 -0.03 35.92 -29.16
CA ALA A 8 1.35 35.79 -28.66
C ALA A 8 2.46 35.92 -29.72
N THR A 9 2.19 36.45 -30.92
CA THR A 9 3.24 36.69 -31.93
C THR A 9 3.17 38.10 -32.50
N ALA A 10 3.08 39.11 -31.62
CA ALA A 10 3.40 40.48 -32.00
C ALA A 10 4.91 40.66 -31.83
N TRP A 11 5.67 40.49 -32.90
CA TRP A 11 7.07 40.90 -32.94
C TRP A 11 7.16 42.41 -32.67
N PRO A 12 8.08 42.89 -31.82
CA PRO A 12 8.25 44.32 -31.61
C PRO A 12 8.69 44.94 -32.95
N LYS A 13 7.91 45.88 -33.46
CA LYS A 13 8.29 46.67 -34.64
C LYS A 13 9.53 47.48 -34.28
N PRO A 14 10.61 47.45 -35.07
CA PRO A 14 11.74 48.33 -34.84
C PRO A 14 11.28 49.77 -35.02
N HIS A 15 11.41 50.58 -33.97
CA HIS A 15 11.25 52.02 -34.06
C HIS A 15 12.45 52.56 -34.84
N PHE A 16 12.34 52.63 -36.16
CA PHE A 16 13.17 53.55 -36.92
C PHE A 16 12.66 54.95 -36.59
N ALA A 17 13.52 55.75 -35.96
CA ALA A 17 13.23 57.14 -35.68
C ALA A 17 12.99 57.88 -37.01
N ASP A 18 11.82 58.51 -37.14
CA ASP A 18 11.52 59.48 -38.19
C ASP A 18 12.51 60.65 -38.07
N ILE A 19 13.47 60.72 -38.98
CA ILE A 19 14.32 61.90 -39.16
C ILE A 19 13.68 62.73 -40.28
N GLU A 20 12.66 63.51 -39.93
CA GLU A 20 12.15 64.60 -40.76
C GLU A 20 12.79 65.91 -40.28
N GLY A 21 13.65 66.49 -41.12
CA GLY A 21 14.28 67.78 -40.83
C GLY A 21 15.47 68.08 -41.74
N ALA A 22 15.22 68.33 -43.02
CA ALA A 22 16.18 69.05 -43.86
C ALA A 22 16.09 70.56 -43.57
N PRO A 23 17.24 71.23 -43.39
CA PRO A 23 17.51 72.33 -44.32
C PRO A 23 18.89 72.22 -44.97
N ASP A 24 18.91 72.53 -46.26
CA ASP A 24 20.07 72.78 -47.10
C ASP A 24 20.96 73.89 -46.53
N THR A 25 22.25 73.60 -46.27
CA THR A 25 23.46 74.28 -46.83
C THR A 25 24.73 74.08 -45.99
N LEU A 26 25.81 73.62 -46.67
CA LEU A 26 27.26 73.60 -46.34
C LEU A 26 27.84 72.42 -45.51
N PRO A 27 29.11 72.02 -45.74
CA PRO A 27 29.71 71.35 -46.90
C PRO A 27 29.79 69.80 -46.71
N PRO A 28 30.11 69.02 -47.76
CA PRO A 28 30.02 67.55 -47.73
C PRO A 28 31.33 66.92 -47.22
N HIS A 29 31.51 66.83 -45.90
CA HIS A 29 32.52 65.91 -45.35
C HIS A 29 32.18 65.25 -44.00
N ASP A 30 31.22 65.76 -43.21
CA ASP A 30 30.97 65.23 -41.85
C ASP A 30 29.62 64.50 -41.69
N ALA A 31 28.67 64.64 -42.63
CA ALA A 31 27.37 63.96 -42.57
C ALA A 31 27.47 62.44 -42.77
N THR A 32 28.46 61.98 -43.53
CA THR A 32 28.76 60.56 -43.69
C THR A 32 29.36 59.95 -42.43
N GLU A 33 30.11 60.72 -41.65
CA GLU A 33 30.86 60.22 -40.48
C GLU A 33 29.92 59.86 -39.32
N GLY A 34 28.87 60.65 -39.09
CA GLY A 34 27.83 60.35 -38.08
C GLY A 34 26.91 59.17 -38.45
N VAL A 35 26.67 58.92 -39.74
CA VAL A 35 25.88 57.76 -40.21
C VAL A 35 26.62 56.44 -39.96
N TRP A 36 27.94 56.41 -40.15
CA TRP A 36 28.75 55.23 -39.83
C TRP A 36 28.83 54.98 -38.32
N GLN A 37 28.97 56.04 -37.52
CA GLN A 37 28.97 55.91 -36.05
C GLN A 37 27.61 55.41 -35.52
N ASN A 38 26.49 55.91 -36.06
CA ASN A 38 25.16 55.46 -35.68
C ASN A 38 24.87 54.01 -36.12
N THR A 39 25.35 53.60 -37.30
CA THR A 39 25.19 52.22 -37.77
C THR A 39 26.07 51.24 -37.00
N ILE A 40 27.28 51.65 -36.58
CA ILE A 40 28.13 50.86 -35.67
C ILE A 40 27.47 50.71 -34.30
N ALA A 41 26.95 51.80 -33.71
CA ALA A 41 26.24 51.73 -32.43
C ALA A 41 24.98 50.85 -32.51
N ALA A 42 24.24 50.89 -33.62
CA ALA A 42 23.10 50.01 -33.85
C ALA A 42 23.51 48.53 -34.00
N ALA A 43 24.65 48.27 -34.64
CA ALA A 43 25.21 46.93 -34.78
C ALA A 43 25.68 46.37 -33.42
N ASP A 44 26.36 47.18 -32.60
CA ASP A 44 26.79 46.79 -31.25
C ASP A 44 25.57 46.48 -30.36
N HIS A 45 24.53 47.32 -30.44
CA HIS A 45 23.28 47.07 -29.71
C HIS A 45 22.60 45.77 -30.17
N ALA A 46 22.53 45.51 -31.48
CA ALA A 46 21.99 44.28 -32.02
C ALA A 46 22.80 43.03 -31.59
N LEU A 47 24.13 43.14 -31.46
CA LEU A 47 24.99 42.07 -30.96
C LEU A 47 24.76 41.80 -29.46
N GLU A 48 24.57 42.85 -28.65
CA GLU A 48 24.23 42.70 -27.23
C GLU A 48 22.87 42.04 -27.03
N GLU A 49 21.87 42.44 -27.81
CA GLU A 49 20.54 41.83 -27.82
C GLU A 49 20.60 40.36 -28.29
N ALA A 50 21.36 40.07 -29.34
CA ALA A 50 21.59 38.69 -29.80
C ALA A 50 22.25 37.83 -28.71
N ASN A 51 23.25 38.36 -27.98
CA ASN A 51 23.88 37.69 -26.85
C ASN A 51 22.93 37.47 -25.66
N ARG A 52 21.99 38.40 -25.43
CA ARG A 52 20.94 38.25 -24.41
C ARG A 52 19.96 37.15 -24.79
N ILE A 53 19.52 37.12 -26.05
CA ILE A 53 18.65 36.08 -26.59
C ILE A 53 19.35 34.72 -26.52
N GLN A 54 20.61 34.63 -26.93
CA GLN A 54 21.39 33.39 -26.89
C GLN A 54 21.47 32.82 -25.46
N ARG A 55 21.76 33.66 -24.46
CA ARG A 55 21.76 33.23 -23.05
C ARG A 55 20.38 32.79 -22.58
N GLY A 56 19.31 33.49 -22.98
CA GLY A 56 17.93 33.12 -22.68
C GLY A 56 17.55 31.76 -23.28
N VAL A 57 17.91 31.50 -24.54
CA VAL A 57 17.68 30.22 -25.22
C VAL A 57 18.43 29.09 -24.52
N GLN A 58 19.70 29.30 -24.14
CA GLN A 58 20.48 28.29 -23.40
C GLN A 58 19.83 27.92 -22.06
N GLN A 59 19.39 28.92 -21.29
CA GLN A 59 18.68 28.68 -20.02
C GLN A 59 17.35 27.97 -20.24
N HIS A 60 16.60 28.35 -21.28
CA HIS A 60 15.34 27.70 -21.62
C HIS A 60 15.54 26.23 -22.03
N LEU A 61 16.56 25.92 -22.84
CA LEU A 61 16.92 24.54 -23.19
C LEU A 61 17.27 23.71 -21.95
N LYS A 62 18.04 24.28 -21.01
CA LYS A 62 18.38 23.62 -19.75
C LYS A 62 17.13 23.32 -18.91
N LEU A 63 16.24 24.30 -18.75
CA LEU A 63 14.97 24.11 -18.04
C LEU A 63 14.10 23.05 -18.71
N MET A 64 14.04 23.01 -20.04
CA MET A 64 13.30 21.95 -20.74
C MET A 64 13.89 20.56 -20.50
N GLN A 65 15.22 20.45 -20.39
CA GLN A 65 15.87 19.18 -20.04
C GLN A 65 15.55 18.77 -18.60
N GLU A 66 15.62 19.70 -17.65
CA GLU A 66 15.26 19.45 -16.24
C GLU A 66 13.79 19.05 -16.10
N VAL A 67 12.87 19.71 -16.80
CA VAL A 67 11.45 19.34 -16.83
C VAL A 67 11.23 17.94 -17.39
N ARG A 68 11.99 17.53 -18.42
CA ARG A 68 11.93 16.15 -18.95
C ARG A 68 12.43 15.15 -17.92
N ALA A 69 13.57 15.42 -17.27
CA ALA A 69 14.12 14.56 -16.22
C ALA A 69 13.15 14.37 -15.04
N LEU A 70 12.55 15.46 -14.55
CA LEU A 70 11.55 15.41 -13.48
C LEU A 70 10.30 14.64 -13.89
N ARG A 71 9.87 14.74 -15.15
CA ARG A 71 8.76 13.92 -15.66
C ARG A 71 9.12 12.45 -15.67
N ASP A 72 10.32 12.08 -16.09
CA ASP A 72 10.77 10.69 -16.10
C ASP A 72 10.86 10.11 -14.68
N GLU A 73 11.36 10.89 -13.72
CA GLU A 73 11.37 10.54 -12.30
C GLU A 73 9.95 10.36 -11.74
N LEU A 74 9.04 11.26 -12.09
CA LEU A 74 7.64 11.15 -11.70
C LEU A 74 7.01 9.86 -12.24
N HIS A 75 7.27 9.50 -13.50
CA HIS A 75 6.75 8.26 -14.08
C HIS A 75 7.33 7.02 -13.38
N LYS A 76 8.62 7.02 -13.05
CA LYS A 76 9.26 5.95 -12.27
C LYS A 76 8.62 5.82 -10.89
N ALA A 77 8.45 6.93 -10.17
CA ALA A 77 7.84 6.94 -8.86
C ALA A 77 6.39 6.41 -8.89
N HIS A 78 5.60 6.78 -9.90
CA HIS A 78 4.25 6.24 -10.07
C HIS A 78 4.25 4.73 -10.33
N ALA A 79 5.15 4.24 -11.18
CA ALA A 79 5.30 2.80 -11.44
C ALA A 79 5.69 2.03 -10.18
N GLU A 80 6.55 2.60 -9.34
CA GLU A 80 6.92 2.02 -8.04
C GLU A 80 5.73 1.99 -7.07
N VAL A 81 4.96 3.09 -6.97
CA VAL A 81 3.75 3.14 -6.14
C VAL A 81 2.75 2.06 -6.54
N ASP A 82 2.50 1.89 -7.84
CA ASP A 82 1.58 0.86 -8.32
C ASP A 82 2.11 -0.56 -8.05
N ARG A 83 3.42 -0.77 -8.16
CA ARG A 83 4.06 -2.03 -7.75
C ARG A 83 3.87 -2.31 -6.25
N TYR A 84 4.05 -1.31 -5.39
CA TYR A 84 3.85 -1.45 -3.95
C TYR A 84 2.38 -1.69 -3.60
N ARG A 85 1.44 -1.01 -4.27
CA ARG A 85 0.00 -1.26 -4.12
C ARG A 85 -0.36 -2.70 -4.48
N GLY A 86 0.15 -3.21 -5.60
CA GLY A 86 -0.05 -4.60 -6.02
C GLY A 86 0.57 -5.61 -5.04
N MET A 87 1.75 -5.30 -4.49
CA MET A 87 2.39 -6.13 -3.46
C MET A 87 1.57 -6.14 -2.17
N HIS A 88 1.14 -4.98 -1.70
CA HIS A 88 0.33 -4.83 -0.50
C HIS A 88 -0.99 -5.59 -0.63
N ALA A 89 -1.69 -5.48 -1.76
CA ALA A 89 -2.91 -6.25 -2.01
C ALA A 89 -2.69 -7.76 -1.89
N ARG A 90 -1.60 -8.29 -2.45
CA ARG A 90 -1.25 -9.71 -2.31
C ARG A 90 -0.92 -10.11 -0.87
N VAL A 91 -0.18 -9.28 -0.15
CA VAL A 91 0.17 -9.53 1.26
C VAL A 91 -1.08 -9.53 2.14
N VAL A 92 -1.99 -8.57 1.96
CA VAL A 92 -3.24 -8.51 2.74
C VAL A 92 -4.11 -9.74 2.48
N VAL A 93 -4.26 -10.15 1.22
CA VAL A 93 -5.00 -11.37 0.89
C VAL A 93 -4.33 -12.60 1.49
N GLY A 94 -3.00 -12.70 1.40
CA GLY A 94 -2.25 -13.80 2.00
C GLY A 94 -2.37 -13.85 3.52
N MET A 95 -2.33 -12.69 4.20
CA MET A 95 -2.46 -12.60 5.65
C MET A 95 -3.87 -13.02 6.09
N ARG A 96 -4.90 -12.61 5.37
CA ARG A 96 -6.28 -13.03 5.65
C ARG A 96 -6.46 -14.52 5.46
N GLN A 97 -5.92 -15.11 4.39
CA GLN A 97 -5.98 -16.55 4.19
C GLN A 97 -5.29 -17.30 5.33
N LEU A 98 -4.12 -16.83 5.76
CA LEU A 98 -3.38 -17.43 6.87
C LEU A 98 -4.16 -17.33 8.20
N GLU A 99 -4.83 -16.20 8.45
CA GLU A 99 -5.71 -16.04 9.61
C GLU A 99 -6.90 -17.00 9.57
N GLU A 100 -7.53 -17.17 8.41
CA GLU A 100 -8.64 -18.11 8.21
C GLU A 100 -8.19 -19.57 8.44
N ASP A 101 -7.04 -19.96 7.89
CA ASP A 101 -6.44 -21.30 8.07
C ASP A 101 -6.08 -21.57 9.53
N ASN A 102 -5.44 -20.60 10.20
CA ASN A 102 -5.08 -20.69 11.62
C ASN A 102 -6.34 -20.81 12.51
N ASN A 103 -7.37 -20.02 12.23
CA ASN A 103 -8.63 -20.11 12.97
C ASN A 103 -9.29 -21.48 12.82
N ALA A 104 -9.25 -22.06 11.61
CA ALA A 104 -9.75 -23.40 11.36
C ALA A 104 -8.93 -24.47 12.14
N GLU A 105 -7.60 -24.33 12.17
CA GLU A 105 -6.72 -25.23 12.92
C GLU A 105 -6.97 -25.13 14.43
N ILE A 106 -7.08 -23.91 14.98
CA ILE A 106 -7.41 -23.69 16.40
C ILE A 106 -8.76 -24.30 16.74
N ALA A 107 -9.78 -24.13 15.89
CA ALA A 107 -11.10 -24.72 16.11
C ALA A 107 -11.03 -26.25 16.15
N ARG A 108 -10.28 -26.85 15.23
CA ARG A 108 -10.02 -28.30 15.20
C ARG A 108 -9.32 -28.77 16.46
N LEU A 109 -8.22 -28.12 16.85
CA LEU A 109 -7.46 -28.47 18.04
C LEU A 109 -8.29 -28.35 19.32
N ARG A 110 -9.18 -27.35 19.41
CA ARG A 110 -10.13 -27.21 20.51
C ARG A 110 -11.10 -28.40 20.55
N ALA A 111 -11.70 -28.77 19.42
CA ALA A 111 -12.58 -29.92 19.35
C ALA A 111 -11.87 -31.24 19.73
N ASP A 112 -10.65 -31.45 19.23
CA ASP A 112 -9.83 -32.62 19.56
C ASP A 112 -9.48 -32.66 21.05
N ASN A 113 -9.13 -31.51 21.64
CA ASN A 113 -8.86 -31.40 23.07
C ASN A 113 -10.10 -31.71 23.92
N GLU A 114 -11.27 -31.19 23.53
CA GLU A 114 -12.52 -31.47 24.21
C GLU A 114 -12.88 -32.96 24.20
N ILE A 115 -12.71 -33.64 23.06
CA ILE A 115 -12.92 -35.09 22.94
C ILE A 115 -11.96 -35.83 23.87
N LEU A 116 -10.69 -35.41 23.92
CA LEU A 116 -9.68 -36.03 24.79
C LEU A 116 -10.00 -35.83 26.27
N GLN A 117 -10.47 -34.65 26.67
CA GLN A 117 -10.87 -34.37 28.05
C GLN A 117 -12.05 -35.24 28.48
N VAL A 118 -13.07 -35.37 27.63
CA VAL A 118 -14.21 -36.26 27.89
C VAL A 118 -13.74 -37.70 28.06
N ARG A 119 -12.93 -38.19 27.11
CA ARG A 119 -12.40 -39.56 27.15
C ARG A 119 -11.56 -39.82 28.42
N HIS A 120 -10.62 -38.92 28.71
CA HIS A 120 -9.80 -39.01 29.91
C HIS A 120 -10.67 -39.06 31.17
N ARG A 121 -11.70 -38.21 31.25
CA ARG A 121 -12.57 -38.17 32.42
C ARG A 121 -13.37 -39.45 32.59
N VAL A 122 -13.95 -39.99 31.52
CA VAL A 122 -14.67 -41.28 31.54
C VAL A 122 -13.78 -42.37 32.13
N TYR A 123 -12.56 -42.51 31.62
CA TYR A 123 -11.63 -43.53 32.12
C TYR A 123 -11.20 -43.28 33.57
N LYS A 124 -10.99 -42.03 33.96
CA LYS A 124 -10.66 -41.67 35.34
C LYS A 124 -11.79 -42.05 36.30
N LEU A 125 -13.03 -41.72 35.95
CA LEU A 125 -14.22 -42.04 36.75
C LEU A 125 -14.41 -43.56 36.90
N LEU A 126 -14.23 -44.31 35.82
CA LEU A 126 -14.25 -45.77 35.87
C LEU A 126 -13.15 -46.32 36.78
N ALA A 127 -11.90 -45.84 36.62
CA ALA A 127 -10.78 -46.31 37.42
C ALA A 127 -11.01 -46.03 38.93
N GLU A 128 -11.50 -44.83 39.26
CA GLU A 128 -11.88 -44.46 40.63
C GLU A 128 -12.98 -45.37 41.19
N HIS A 129 -14.04 -45.63 40.40
CA HIS A 129 -15.13 -46.52 40.83
C HIS A 129 -14.66 -47.96 41.06
N TYR A 130 -13.92 -48.53 40.12
CA TYR A 130 -13.42 -49.92 40.24
C TYR A 130 -12.45 -50.06 41.42
N ALA A 131 -11.62 -49.04 41.68
CA ALA A 131 -10.74 -49.02 42.84
C ALA A 131 -11.53 -48.95 44.15
N LEU A 132 -12.50 -48.03 44.27
CA LEU A 132 -13.32 -47.86 45.48
C LEU A 132 -14.22 -49.05 45.78
N ALA A 133 -14.77 -49.69 44.75
CA ALA A 133 -15.65 -50.86 44.88
C ALA A 133 -14.89 -52.19 44.89
N ALA A 134 -13.54 -52.17 44.83
CA ALA A 134 -12.67 -53.35 44.75
C ALA A 134 -13.10 -54.36 43.67
N LEU A 135 -13.57 -53.86 42.52
CA LEU A 135 -14.08 -54.67 41.43
C LEU A 135 -12.92 -55.20 40.55
N ARG A 136 -13.05 -56.45 40.09
CA ARG A 136 -12.16 -56.99 39.06
C ARG A 136 -12.54 -56.41 37.69
N ILE A 137 -11.52 -56.08 36.90
CA ILE A 137 -11.71 -55.61 35.52
C ILE A 137 -12.09 -56.82 34.66
N ASP A 138 -13.35 -56.85 34.26
CA ASP A 138 -13.88 -57.75 33.24
C ASP A 138 -14.04 -56.96 31.92
N PRO A 139 -13.33 -57.31 30.82
CA PRO A 139 -13.32 -56.51 29.59
C PRO A 139 -14.69 -56.19 28.97
N PRO A 140 -15.62 -57.15 28.78
CA PRO A 140 -16.93 -56.85 28.19
C PRO A 140 -17.76 -55.94 29.10
N ARG A 141 -17.80 -56.19 30.41
CA ARG A 141 -18.51 -55.35 31.37
C ARG A 141 -17.90 -53.94 31.46
N PHE A 142 -16.58 -53.83 31.42
CA PHE A 142 -15.89 -52.54 31.43
C PHE A 142 -16.22 -51.69 30.19
N ALA A 143 -16.34 -52.32 29.02
CA ALA A 143 -16.76 -51.63 27.79
C ALA A 143 -18.19 -51.08 27.90
N GLU A 144 -19.12 -51.87 28.44
CA GLU A 144 -20.50 -51.43 28.68
C GLU A 144 -20.56 -50.26 29.69
N HIS A 145 -19.83 -50.39 30.80
CA HIS A 145 -19.70 -49.34 31.80
C HIS A 145 -19.12 -48.05 31.20
N ARG A 146 -18.11 -48.14 30.32
CA ARG A 146 -17.54 -47.00 29.60
C ARG A 146 -18.57 -46.28 28.76
N ASP A 147 -19.39 -47.00 28.02
CA ASP A 147 -20.37 -46.39 27.11
C ASP A 147 -21.47 -45.67 27.90
N ARG A 148 -21.98 -46.28 28.97
CA ARG A 148 -22.94 -45.63 29.90
C ARG A 148 -22.37 -44.36 30.54
N VAL A 149 -21.12 -44.41 31.03
CA VAL A 149 -20.45 -43.25 31.64
C VAL A 149 -20.19 -42.17 30.60
N LEU A 150 -19.79 -42.54 29.38
CA LEU A 150 -19.60 -41.58 28.28
C LEU A 150 -20.90 -40.83 27.96
N GLU A 151 -22.01 -41.55 27.81
CA GLU A 151 -23.32 -40.95 27.57
C GLU A 151 -23.72 -39.99 28.68
N HIS A 152 -23.49 -40.38 29.94
CA HIS A 152 -23.78 -39.52 31.10
C HIS A 152 -22.90 -38.27 31.14
N VAL A 153 -21.59 -38.40 30.93
CA VAL A 153 -20.67 -37.26 30.89
C VAL A 153 -21.06 -36.29 29.78
N LEU A 154 -21.41 -36.79 28.59
CA LEU A 154 -21.88 -35.96 27.48
C LEU A 154 -23.20 -35.27 27.82
N PHE A 155 -24.13 -35.95 28.49
CA PHE A 155 -25.40 -35.37 28.92
C PHE A 155 -25.20 -34.25 29.95
N GLN A 156 -24.38 -34.46 30.97
CA GLN A 156 -24.09 -33.47 31.99
C GLN A 156 -23.31 -32.27 31.43
N ARG A 157 -22.40 -32.52 30.49
CA ARG A 157 -21.72 -31.44 29.74
C ARG A 157 -22.73 -30.57 28.99
N ARG A 158 -23.73 -31.16 28.33
CA ARG A 158 -24.83 -30.41 27.68
C ARG A 158 -25.67 -29.60 28.68
N LYS A 159 -25.72 -30.01 29.95
CA LYS A 159 -26.33 -29.25 31.05
C LYS A 159 -25.44 -28.17 31.65
N GLY A 160 -24.23 -28.00 31.14
CA GLY A 160 -23.28 -26.98 31.61
C GLY A 160 -22.38 -27.42 32.77
N VAL A 161 -22.40 -28.71 33.15
CA VAL A 161 -21.48 -29.22 34.19
C VAL A 161 -20.08 -29.41 33.60
N PRO A 162 -19.03 -28.78 34.16
CA PRO A 162 -17.67 -28.97 33.70
C PRO A 162 -17.23 -30.43 33.89
N VAL A 163 -16.65 -31.02 32.83
CA VAL A 163 -16.16 -32.41 32.83
C VAL A 163 -15.17 -32.67 33.97
N THR A 164 -14.36 -31.67 34.34
CA THR A 164 -13.39 -31.78 35.44
C THR A 164 -14.02 -31.90 36.83
N GLN A 165 -15.27 -31.48 37.03
CA GLN A 165 -15.91 -31.42 38.35
C GLN A 165 -16.70 -32.69 38.73
N MET A 166 -16.97 -33.58 37.78
CA MET A 166 -17.78 -34.79 37.99
C MET A 166 -17.08 -35.79 38.91
N ALA A 167 -17.67 -36.24 40.01
CA ALA A 167 -17.05 -37.22 40.90
C ALA A 167 -17.42 -38.67 40.53
N ALA A 168 -16.64 -39.65 41.00
CA ALA A 168 -16.96 -41.07 40.83
C ALA A 168 -18.30 -41.46 41.48
N SER A 169 -18.70 -40.77 42.56
CA SER A 169 -20.02 -40.91 43.18
C SER A 169 -21.16 -40.58 42.22
N ASP A 170 -20.95 -39.63 41.31
CA ASP A 170 -21.97 -39.12 40.39
C ASP A 170 -22.30 -40.13 39.30
N VAL A 171 -21.42 -41.10 39.06
CA VAL A 171 -21.61 -42.15 38.04
C VAL A 171 -21.80 -43.54 38.63
N ALA A 172 -21.66 -43.71 39.95
CA ALA A 172 -21.75 -45.01 40.60
C ALA A 172 -23.10 -45.71 40.33
N PHE A 173 -24.20 -44.95 40.22
CA PHE A 173 -25.53 -45.50 39.94
C PHE A 173 -25.67 -46.13 38.53
N LEU A 174 -24.78 -45.77 37.59
CA LEU A 174 -24.78 -46.31 36.22
C LEU A 174 -24.06 -47.66 36.11
N LEU A 175 -23.27 -47.98 37.15
CA LEU A 175 -22.31 -49.08 37.19
C LEU A 175 -22.77 -50.24 38.10
N MET A 176 -23.94 -50.08 38.75
CA MET A 176 -24.65 -51.15 39.46
C MET A 176 -25.35 -52.07 38.46
#